data_AF-A0A849URJ2-F1
#
_entry.id   AF-A0A849URJ2-F1
#
_cell.length_a   1.000
_cell.length_b   1.000
_cell.length_c   1.000
_cell.angle_alpha   90.00
_cell.angle_beta   90.00
_cell.angle_gamma   90.00
#
_symmetry.space_group_name_H-M   'P 1'
#
loop_
_entity.id
_entity.type
_entity.pdbx_description
1 polymer ?
#
loop_
_entity_poly.entity_id
_entity_poly.type
_entity_poly.pdbx_seq_one_letter_code
_entity_poly.pdbx_strand_id
1 'polypeptide(L)'
;MRTLLLIAFAVILTGCASRSQREVARVSVASDPASLSLERGYNDYVRRAILADGTEAGVISCRDGSSSRFWFRSHHLTHDDGGTLFRFSDGTEVFMSGWFCCEVQLPEKQLASLVELRAFIREHDGISP
;
A
#
# COMPACT_ATOMS: atom_id res chain seq x y z
N MET A 1 28.81 1.81 -49.49
CA MET A 1 28.40 2.97 -48.66
C MET A 1 27.10 2.56 -47.97
N ARG A 2 27.13 2.25 -46.65
CA ARG A 2 26.87 3.21 -45.55
C ARG A 2 25.52 3.90 -45.81
N THR A 3 24.45 3.66 -45.05
CA THR A 3 24.38 3.81 -43.59
C THR A 3 23.14 3.08 -43.03
N LEU A 4 23.32 2.30 -41.97
CA LEU A 4 22.24 1.78 -41.13
C LEU A 4 21.45 2.95 -40.53
N LEU A 5 20.13 2.97 -40.74
CA LEU A 5 19.23 3.83 -39.97
C LEU A 5 18.69 3.03 -38.77
N LEU A 6 19.51 2.91 -37.73
CA LEU A 6 19.05 2.44 -36.41
C LEU A 6 18.46 3.64 -35.66
N ILE A 7 17.15 3.84 -35.80
CA ILE A 7 16.41 4.71 -34.88
C ILE A 7 16.07 3.87 -33.64
N ALA A 8 16.97 3.92 -32.66
CA ALA A 8 16.61 3.64 -31.29
C ALA A 8 15.84 4.86 -30.76
N PHE A 9 14.63 4.67 -30.24
CA PHE A 9 14.10 5.59 -29.24
C PHE A 9 13.13 4.86 -28.29
N ALA A 10 13.73 4.44 -27.18
CA ALA A 10 13.16 4.31 -25.84
C ALA A 10 11.63 4.20 -25.74
N VAL A 11 11.16 2.97 -25.57
CA VAL A 11 9.87 2.70 -24.92
C VAL A 11 9.99 3.27 -23.51
N ILE A 12 9.37 4.42 -23.28
CA ILE A 12 9.15 4.97 -21.94
C ILE A 12 8.18 4.00 -21.26
N LEU A 13 8.71 3.01 -20.56
CA LEU A 13 7.98 2.19 -19.59
C LEU A 13 7.70 3.03 -18.34
N THR A 14 7.04 4.17 -18.47
CA THR A 14 6.31 4.74 -17.33
C THR A 14 5.15 3.80 -17.11
N GLY A 15 5.35 2.79 -16.26
CA GLY A 15 4.26 1.98 -15.76
C GLY A 15 3.16 2.94 -15.31
N CYS A 16 2.00 2.85 -15.94
CA CYS A 16 0.86 3.67 -15.56
C CYS A 16 0.49 3.26 -14.14
N ALA A 17 0.98 4.02 -13.15
CA ALA A 17 0.53 3.86 -11.77
C ALA A 17 -1.00 3.92 -11.75
N SER A 18 -1.65 3.12 -10.91
CA SER A 18 -3.11 3.20 -10.78
C SER A 18 -3.51 4.56 -10.21
N ARG A 19 -4.80 4.89 -10.28
CA ARG A 19 -5.30 6.13 -9.67
C ARG A 19 -5.13 6.04 -8.15
N SER A 20 -5.49 4.90 -7.58
CA SER A 20 -5.31 4.61 -6.16
C SER A 20 -3.85 4.75 -5.73
N GLN A 21 -2.88 4.23 -6.50
CA GLN A 21 -1.46 4.35 -6.17
C GLN A 21 -1.01 5.82 -6.08
N ARG A 22 -1.44 6.67 -7.02
CA ARG A 22 -1.13 8.11 -6.98
C ARG A 22 -1.82 8.80 -5.80
N GLU A 23 -3.07 8.44 -5.51
CA GLU A 23 -3.83 9.03 -4.41
C GLU A 23 -3.21 8.70 -3.06
N VAL A 24 -2.92 7.42 -2.77
CA VAL A 24 -2.29 7.04 -1.50
C VAL A 24 -0.88 7.59 -1.36
N ALA A 25 -0.12 7.70 -2.46
CA ALA A 25 1.20 8.34 -2.44
C ALA A 25 1.11 9.84 -2.12
N ARG A 26 0.10 10.55 -2.63
CA ARG A 26 -0.14 11.95 -2.29
C ARG A 26 -0.56 12.10 -0.83
N VAL A 27 -1.47 11.26 -0.35
CA VAL A 27 -1.98 11.29 1.03
C VAL A 27 -0.87 10.94 2.02
N SER A 28 0.02 10.00 1.70
CA SER A 28 1.11 9.61 2.60
C SER A 28 2.13 10.69 2.88
N VAL A 29 2.27 11.67 1.97
CA VAL A 29 3.09 12.87 2.19
C VAL A 29 2.37 13.86 3.11
N ALA A 30 1.04 13.94 3.04
CA ALA A 30 0.25 14.92 3.77
C ALA A 30 -0.15 14.46 5.19
N SER A 31 -0.25 13.15 5.43
CA SER A 31 -0.77 12.58 6.66
C SER A 31 0.02 11.35 7.09
N ASP A 32 0.92 11.50 8.05
CA ASP A 32 1.64 10.39 8.69
C ASP A 32 0.77 9.75 9.80
N PRO A 33 0.48 8.44 9.76
CA PRO A 33 -0.20 7.75 10.85
C PRO A 33 0.39 8.00 12.25
N ALA A 34 1.69 8.29 12.36
CA ALA A 34 2.35 8.57 13.63
C ALA A 34 1.91 9.90 14.28
N SER A 35 1.29 10.82 13.53
CA SER A 35 0.75 12.08 14.06
C SER A 35 -0.75 12.03 14.32
N LEU A 36 -1.42 10.90 14.06
CA LEU A 36 -2.86 10.74 14.20
C LEU A 36 -3.24 10.08 15.52
N SER A 37 -4.46 10.36 15.98
CA SER A 37 -5.11 9.55 17.02
C SER A 37 -5.68 8.30 16.39
N LEU A 38 -4.97 7.17 16.53
CA LEU A 38 -5.37 5.90 15.93
C LEU A 38 -6.28 5.09 16.87
N GLU A 39 -7.35 4.52 16.34
CA GLU A 39 -8.22 3.53 17.01
C GLU A 39 -7.85 2.10 16.61
N ARG A 40 -8.55 1.09 17.13
CA ARG A 40 -8.35 -0.33 16.77
C ARG A 40 -8.87 -0.56 15.35
N GLY A 41 -8.06 -1.19 14.50
CA GLY A 41 -8.48 -1.65 13.16
C GLY A 41 -9.17 -3.01 13.23
N TYR A 42 -9.30 -3.68 12.07
CA TYR A 42 -9.92 -5.01 12.00
C TYR A 42 -9.17 -6.04 12.87
N ASN A 43 -7.83 -6.07 12.76
CA ASN A 43 -6.98 -6.91 13.60
C ASN A 43 -6.45 -6.13 14.81
N ASP A 44 -6.25 -6.82 15.94
CA ASP A 44 -5.79 -6.24 17.21
C ASP A 44 -4.42 -5.57 17.11
N TYR A 45 -3.60 -6.06 16.19
CA TYR A 45 -2.26 -5.56 15.91
C TYR A 45 -2.23 -4.46 14.82
N VAL A 46 -3.41 -3.95 14.44
CA VAL A 46 -3.61 -2.85 13.50
C VAL A 46 -4.26 -1.69 14.22
N ARG A 47 -3.67 -0.50 14.08
CA ARG A 47 -4.22 0.76 14.56
C ARG A 47 -4.45 1.68 13.38
N ARG A 48 -5.59 2.35 13.30
CA ARG A 48 -5.99 3.13 12.11
C ARG A 48 -6.73 4.41 12.45
N ALA A 49 -6.86 5.28 11.46
CA ALA A 49 -7.82 6.37 11.40
C ALA A 49 -8.38 6.46 9.98
N ILE A 50 -9.64 6.88 9.85
CA ILE A 50 -10.23 7.21 8.55
C ILE A 50 -10.08 8.71 8.33
N LEU A 51 -9.36 9.08 7.27
CA LEU A 51 -9.13 10.47 6.91
C LEU A 51 -10.36 11.09 6.26
N ALA A 52 -10.39 12.42 6.17
CA ALA A 52 -11.52 13.16 5.62
C ALA A 52 -11.85 12.80 4.16
N ASP A 53 -10.87 12.34 3.38
CA ASP A 53 -11.09 11.89 2.00
C ASP A 53 -11.56 10.43 1.90
N GLY A 54 -11.68 9.71 3.03
CA GLY A 54 -12.04 8.30 3.12
C GLY A 54 -10.86 7.34 3.09
N THR A 55 -9.62 7.82 2.97
CA THR A 55 -8.42 6.97 3.04
C THR A 55 -8.25 6.44 4.46
N GLU A 56 -8.04 5.14 4.60
CA GLU A 56 -7.64 4.53 5.86
C GLU A 56 -6.12 4.67 6.01
N ALA A 57 -5.66 5.28 7.10
CA ALA A 57 -4.25 5.43 7.40
C ALA A 57 -3.93 4.82 8.76
N GLY A 58 -2.86 4.05 8.88
CA GLY A 58 -2.61 3.33 10.12
C GLY A 58 -1.22 2.72 10.27
N VAL A 59 -1.07 1.92 11.32
CA VAL A 59 0.15 1.21 11.70
C VAL A 59 -0.19 -0.26 11.97
N ILE A 60 0.57 -1.15 11.36
CA ILE A 60 0.57 -2.60 11.59
C ILE A 60 1.79 -2.93 12.44
N SER A 61 1.58 -3.60 13.57
CA SER A 61 2.67 -4.05 14.47
C SER A 61 2.92 -5.56 14.30
N CYS A 62 4.17 -5.95 14.07
CA CYS A 62 4.59 -7.35 14.04
C CYS A 62 5.05 -7.82 15.43
N ARG A 63 5.08 -9.14 15.66
CA ARG A 63 5.47 -9.71 16.97
C ARG A 63 6.92 -9.41 17.35
N ASP A 64 7.83 -9.31 16.38
CA ASP A 64 9.23 -8.97 16.60
C ASP A 64 9.47 -7.48 16.93
N GLY A 65 8.40 -6.68 17.03
CA GLY A 65 8.45 -5.24 17.30
C GLY A 65 8.67 -4.37 16.06
N SER A 66 8.88 -4.98 14.88
CA SER A 66 8.86 -4.24 13.62
C SER A 66 7.45 -3.77 13.28
N SER A 67 7.34 -2.77 12.41
CA SER A 67 6.04 -2.18 12.07
C SER A 67 5.98 -1.69 10.63
N SER A 68 4.78 -1.51 10.11
CA SER A 68 4.53 -0.85 8.84
C SER A 68 3.46 0.22 8.99
N ARG A 69 3.73 1.43 8.49
CA ARG A 69 2.68 2.43 8.24
C ARG A 69 1.96 2.07 6.96
N PHE A 70 0.67 2.33 6.87
CA PHE A 70 -0.07 2.09 5.65
C PHE A 70 -1.06 3.21 5.31
N TRP A 71 -1.40 3.29 4.03
CA TRP A 71 -2.45 4.13 3.47
C TRP A 71 -3.25 3.32 2.48
N PHE A 72 -4.48 3.00 2.82
CA PHE A 72 -5.39 2.18 2.04
C PHE A 72 -6.53 3.01 1.44
N ARG A 73 -6.77 2.81 0.15
CA ARG A 73 -7.89 3.35 -0.59
C ARG A 73 -8.77 2.20 -1.07
N SER A 74 -10.00 2.16 -0.56
CA SER A 74 -11.00 1.16 -0.97
C SER A 74 -11.44 1.36 -2.41
N HIS A 75 -11.65 0.25 -3.13
CA HIS A 75 -12.24 0.23 -4.47
C HIS A 75 -13.66 0.84 -4.50
N HIS A 76 -14.38 0.86 -3.37
CA HIS A 76 -15.68 1.54 -3.27
C HIS A 76 -15.57 3.07 -3.42
N LEU A 77 -14.37 3.63 -3.24
CA LEU A 77 -14.09 5.07 -3.33
C LEU A 77 -13.35 5.46 -4.62
N THR A 78 -13.05 4.48 -5.49
CA THR A 78 -12.28 4.69 -6.72
C THR A 78 -12.93 3.98 -7.91
N HIS A 79 -12.29 4.07 -9.08
CA HIS A 79 -12.73 3.37 -10.30
C HIS A 79 -11.74 2.28 -10.72
N ASP A 80 -10.79 1.95 -9.85
CA ASP A 80 -9.82 0.86 -9.99
C ASP A 80 -9.97 -0.10 -8.80
N ASP A 81 -9.15 -1.14 -8.72
CA ASP A 81 -9.22 -2.16 -7.64
C ASP A 81 -8.87 -1.60 -6.25
N GLY A 82 -8.66 -0.29 -6.10
CA GLY A 82 -8.13 0.27 -4.86
C GLY A 82 -6.66 -0.08 -4.66
N GLY A 83 -6.16 0.12 -3.45
CA GLY A 83 -4.85 -0.38 -3.08
C GLY A 83 -4.29 0.24 -1.82
N THR A 84 -3.18 -0.34 -1.37
CA THR A 84 -2.53 0.02 -0.11
C THR A 84 -1.05 0.31 -0.33
N LEU A 85 -0.60 1.49 0.09
CA LEU A 85 0.82 1.78 0.23
C LEU A 85 1.27 1.36 1.62
N PHE A 86 2.36 0.59 1.71
CA PHE A 86 3.04 0.20 2.93
C PHE A 86 4.41 0.86 3.00
N ARG A 87 4.72 1.49 4.13
CA ARG A 87 6.06 2.01 4.48
C ARG A 87 6.55 1.29 5.73
N PHE A 88 7.55 0.46 5.55
CA PHE A 88 8.08 -0.42 6.58
C PHE A 88 9.06 0.32 7.51
N SER A 89 9.23 -0.18 8.74
CA SER A 89 10.18 0.38 9.70
C SER A 89 11.64 0.25 9.28
N ASP A 90 11.95 -0.61 8.30
CA ASP A 90 13.27 -0.70 7.66
C ASP A 90 13.51 0.35 6.56
N GLY A 91 12.53 1.23 6.32
CA GLY A 91 12.63 2.34 5.36
C GLY A 91 12.23 2.00 3.93
N THR A 92 11.93 0.73 3.62
CA THR A 92 11.44 0.37 2.29
C THR A 92 9.94 0.61 2.16
N GLU A 93 9.44 0.59 0.92
CA GLU A 93 8.02 0.78 0.60
C GLU A 93 7.55 -0.26 -0.41
N VAL A 94 6.27 -0.63 -0.33
CA VAL A 94 5.59 -1.49 -1.30
C VAL A 94 4.17 -1.00 -1.49
N PHE A 95 3.70 -0.95 -2.73
CA PHE A 95 2.29 -0.76 -3.04
C PHE A 95 1.66 -2.12 -3.37
N MET A 96 0.51 -2.41 -2.78
CA MET A 96 -0.31 -3.58 -3.07
C MET A 96 -1.59 -3.11 -3.77
N SER A 97 -1.80 -3.54 -5.00
CA SER A 97 -3.04 -3.28 -5.74
C SER A 97 -4.12 -4.28 -5.31
N GLY A 98 -5.35 -3.81 -5.09
CA GLY A 98 -6.46 -4.69 -4.76
C GLY A 98 -6.44 -5.29 -3.35
N TRP A 99 -6.98 -6.51 -3.26
CA TRP A 99 -7.16 -7.40 -2.12
C TRP A 99 -8.14 -6.94 -1.05
N PHE A 100 -7.99 -5.73 -0.50
CA PHE A 100 -8.88 -5.24 0.54
C PHE A 100 -10.14 -4.60 -0.02
N CYS A 101 -11.30 -5.00 0.51
CA CYS A 101 -12.61 -4.49 0.11
C CYS A 101 -12.97 -3.20 0.85
N CYS A 102 -13.32 -3.29 2.13
CA CYS A 102 -13.78 -2.14 2.94
C CYS A 102 -12.69 -1.51 3.80
N GLU A 103 -11.76 -2.32 4.32
CA GLU A 103 -10.72 -1.91 5.27
C GLU A 103 -9.54 -2.88 5.21
N VAL A 104 -8.41 -2.52 5.80
CA VAL A 104 -7.26 -3.41 5.91
C VAL A 104 -7.57 -4.59 6.84
N GLN A 105 -7.57 -5.80 6.27
CA GLN A 105 -7.85 -7.06 6.98
C GLN A 105 -6.71 -8.06 6.79
N LEU A 106 -5.92 -8.26 7.83
CA LEU A 106 -4.79 -9.19 7.86
C LEU A 106 -5.19 -10.53 8.49
N PRO A 107 -4.34 -11.58 8.46
CA PRO A 107 -4.62 -12.83 9.13
C PRO A 107 -4.89 -12.64 10.63
N GLU A 108 -5.78 -13.46 11.22
CA GLU A 108 -6.11 -13.36 12.66
C GLU A 108 -4.86 -13.48 13.54
N LYS A 109 -3.97 -14.41 13.19
CA LYS A 109 -2.68 -14.56 13.84
C LYS A 109 -1.77 -13.38 13.45
N GLN A 110 -1.35 -12.60 14.45
CA GLN A 110 -0.38 -11.53 14.26
C GLN A 110 0.86 -12.02 13.49
N LEU A 111 1.28 -11.25 12.49
CA LEU A 111 2.45 -11.55 11.67
C LEU A 111 3.73 -11.46 12.52
N ALA A 112 4.67 -12.39 12.32
CA ALA A 112 5.89 -12.48 13.11
C ALA A 112 6.83 -11.30 12.87
N SER A 113 6.94 -10.86 11.62
CA SER A 113 7.96 -9.92 11.15
C SER A 113 7.56 -9.23 9.86
N LEU A 114 8.36 -8.25 9.42
CA LEU A 114 8.23 -7.64 8.09
C LEU A 114 8.34 -8.65 6.95
N VAL A 115 9.08 -9.75 7.13
CA VAL A 115 9.22 -10.81 6.12
C VAL A 115 7.87 -11.48 5.86
N GLU A 116 7.13 -11.82 6.92
CA GLU A 116 5.78 -12.38 6.79
C GLU A 116 4.80 -11.36 6.21
N LEU A 117 4.89 -10.09 6.61
CA LEU A 117 4.03 -9.04 6.05
C LEU A 117 4.28 -8.82 4.55
N ARG A 118 5.53 -8.81 4.11
CA ARG A 118 5.86 -8.75 2.66
C ARG A 118 5.42 -9.98 1.90
N ALA A 119 5.54 -11.16 2.51
CA ALA A 119 5.07 -12.40 1.91
C ALA A 119 3.55 -12.35 1.68
N PHE A 120 2.80 -11.91 2.70
CA PHE A 120 1.36 -11.66 2.61
C PHE A 120 1.05 -10.66 1.49
N ILE A 121 1.73 -9.51 1.44
CA ILE A 121 1.50 -8.50 0.41
C ILE A 121 1.73 -9.08 -0.99
N ARG A 122 2.86 -9.77 -1.21
CA ARG A 122 3.19 -10.35 -2.51
C ARG A 122 2.23 -11.46 -2.94
N GLU A 123 1.71 -12.23 -2.01
CA GLU A 123 0.74 -13.30 -2.28
C GLU A 123 -0.61 -12.74 -2.79
N HIS A 124 -0.98 -11.55 -2.34
CA HIS A 124 -2.29 -10.96 -2.59
C HIS A 124 -2.28 -9.77 -3.56
N ASP A 125 -1.10 -9.25 -3.91
CA ASP A 125 -0.96 -8.12 -4.83
C ASP A 125 -1.58 -8.42 -6.21
N GLY A 126 -2.47 -7.53 -6.64
CA GLY A 126 -3.17 -7.61 -7.92
C GLY A 126 -4.42 -8.49 -7.93
N ILE A 127 -4.81 -9.10 -6.81
CA ILE A 127 -6.09 -9.83 -6.69
C ILE A 127 -7.22 -8.81 -6.47
N SER A 128 -8.26 -8.81 -7.32
CA SER A 128 -9.40 -7.91 -7.13
C SER A 128 -10.18 -8.23 -5.83
N PRO A 129 -10.61 -7.21 -5.05
CA PRO A 129 -11.39 -7.39 -3.82
C PRO A 129 -12.80 -7.96 -4.00
#